data_AF-A0A7S2CF94-F1
#
_entry.id   AF-A0A7S2CF94-F1
#
_cell.length_a   1.000
_cell.length_b   1.000
_cell.length_c   1.000
_cell.angle_alpha   90.00
_cell.angle_beta   90.00
_cell.angle_gamma   90.00
#
_symmetry.space_group_name_H-M   'P 1'
#
loop_
_entity.id
_entity.type
_entity.pdbx_description
1 polymer ?
#
loop_
_entity_poly.entity_id
_entity_poly.type
_entity_poly.pdbx_seq_one_letter_code
_entity_poly.pdbx_strand_id
1 'polypeptide(L)'
;EIQRKRGNKVTIKLVAPPPQISPALAPRQQKEEMVQVQLREAVLKPKMHELSVEVRAPKKQKQAAWSMVLRIHDMVQVLLQDFPGVDPDTFVFCPGCLHRTYDHPTRWDVSEVQLRQLRCDQCGEMCELHTETKDNAPEPLPLVLELMPPPPKL
;
A
#
# COMPACT_ATOMS: atom_id res chain seq x y z
N GLU A 1 16.28 12.13 28.71
CA GLU A 1 16.20 12.38 27.26
C GLU A 1 15.11 11.49 26.67
N ILE A 2 13.99 12.07 26.21
CA ILE A 2 12.85 11.28 25.67
C ILE A 2 13.24 10.80 24.27
N GLN A 3 13.52 9.51 24.11
CA GLN A 3 13.76 8.91 22.79
C GLN A 3 12.47 8.95 21.95
N ARG A 4 12.35 9.96 21.08
CA ARG A 4 11.25 10.04 20.11
C ARG A 4 11.44 8.97 19.04
N LYS A 5 10.49 8.02 18.95
CA LYS A 5 10.44 6.98 17.91
C LYS A 5 10.09 7.60 16.56
N ARG A 6 10.73 7.17 15.47
CA ARG A 6 10.38 7.56 14.10
C ARG A 6 9.63 6.40 13.43
N GLY A 7 8.64 6.73 12.60
CA GLY A 7 7.87 5.76 11.81
C GLY A 7 8.28 5.82 10.35
N ASN A 8 8.40 4.65 9.72
CA ASN A 8 8.39 4.49 8.28
C ASN A 8 6.96 4.11 7.87
N LYS A 9 6.40 4.72 6.82
CA LYS A 9 5.06 4.39 6.31
C LYS A 9 5.14 4.05 4.83
N VAL A 10 4.49 2.94 4.47
CA VAL A 10 4.20 2.57 3.08
C VAL A 10 2.71 2.54 2.88
N THR A 11 2.32 3.04 1.72
CA THR A 11 0.94 3.04 1.29
C THR A 11 0.88 2.33 -0.05
N ILE A 12 0.07 1.27 -0.11
CA ILE A 12 -0.26 0.52 -1.30
C ILE A 12 -1.69 0.91 -1.65
N LYS A 13 -1.87 1.60 -2.77
CA LYS A 13 -3.19 1.91 -3.30
C LYS A 13 -3.57 0.85 -4.32
N LEU A 14 -4.72 0.25 -4.14
CA LEU A 14 -5.28 -0.76 -5.03
C LEU A 14 -6.41 -0.11 -5.80
N VAL A 15 -6.30 -0.12 -7.13
CA VAL A 15 -7.37 0.31 -8.02
C VAL A 15 -8.02 -0.94 -8.58
N ALA A 16 -9.29 -1.17 -8.24
CA ALA A 16 -10.05 -2.26 -8.83
C ALA A 16 -10.35 -1.93 -10.30
N PRO A 17 -10.17 -2.89 -11.23
CA PRO A 17 -10.55 -2.68 -12.61
C PRO A 17 -12.08 -2.50 -12.68
N PRO A 18 -12.58 -1.67 -13.62
CA PRO A 18 -14.02 -1.58 -13.83
C PRO A 18 -14.59 -2.97 -14.16
N PRO A 19 -15.79 -3.31 -13.67
CA PRO A 19 -16.37 -4.62 -13.92
C PRO A 19 -16.49 -4.83 -15.43
N GLN A 20 -15.85 -5.90 -15.93
CA GLN A 20 -16.01 -6.29 -17.33
C GLN A 20 -17.42 -6.87 -17.49
N ILE A 21 -18.32 -6.06 -18.05
CA ILE A 21 -19.66 -6.52 -18.41
C ILE A 21 -19.48 -7.38 -19.66
N SER A 22 -19.37 -8.70 -19.48
CA SER A 22 -19.44 -9.64 -20.60
C SER A 22 -20.74 -9.39 -21.35
N PRO A 23 -20.71 -9.13 -22.67
CA PRO A 23 -21.93 -8.99 -23.45
C PRO A 23 -22.65 -10.33 -23.44
N ALA A 24 -23.63 -10.48 -22.55
CA ALA A 24 -24.51 -11.64 -22.54
C ALA A 24 -25.19 -11.73 -23.91
N LEU A 25 -25.17 -12.94 -24.50
CA LEU A 25 -25.79 -13.22 -25.80
C LEU A 25 -27.21 -12.65 -25.85
N ALA A 26 -27.45 -11.74 -26.80
CA ALA A 26 -28.75 -11.18 -27.06
C ALA A 26 -29.72 -12.26 -27.55
N PRO A 27 -30.96 -12.37 -27.02
CA PRO A 27 -32.06 -12.95 -27.75
C PRO A 27 -32.45 -11.99 -28.87
N ARG A 28 -32.47 -12.50 -30.10
CA ARG A 28 -33.20 -11.86 -31.22
C ARG A 28 -34.64 -11.59 -30.77
N GLN A 29 -35.03 -10.33 -30.65
CA GLN A 29 -36.19 -9.78 -31.34
C GLN A 29 -36.22 -8.26 -31.21
N GLN A 30 -36.38 -7.63 -32.37
CA GLN A 30 -36.36 -6.19 -32.59
C GLN A 30 -37.64 -5.53 -32.06
N LYS A 31 -37.51 -4.23 -31.76
CA LYS A 31 -38.55 -3.20 -31.94
C LYS A 31 -39.26 -2.67 -30.68
N GLU A 32 -38.47 -2.19 -29.71
CA GLU A 32 -38.87 -1.12 -28.77
C GLU A 32 -37.65 -0.20 -28.51
N GLU A 33 -37.16 0.42 -29.59
CA GLU A 33 -36.16 1.49 -29.60
C GLU A 33 -36.79 2.81 -29.16
N MET A 34 -36.45 3.32 -27.97
CA MET A 34 -36.01 4.73 -27.76
C MET A 34 -35.94 5.16 -26.29
N VAL A 35 -36.49 4.41 -25.32
CA VAL A 35 -36.56 4.90 -23.92
C VAL A 35 -35.55 4.22 -22.98
N GLN A 36 -34.91 3.11 -23.36
CA GLN A 36 -34.03 2.35 -22.45
C GLN A 36 -32.53 2.36 -22.78
N VAL A 37 -32.05 3.32 -23.58
CA VAL A 37 -30.60 3.51 -23.84
C VAL A 37 -30.00 4.68 -23.03
N GLN A 38 -30.71 5.17 -22.00
CA GLN A 38 -30.14 6.05 -20.96
C GLN A 38 -29.68 5.28 -19.71
N LEU A 39 -29.74 3.94 -19.73
CA LEU A 39 -29.14 3.07 -18.70
C LEU A 39 -27.70 2.63 -19.07
N ARG A 40 -27.06 3.33 -20.00
CA ARG A 40 -25.65 3.15 -20.32
C ARG A 40 -24.85 4.18 -19.53
N GLU A 41 -23.83 3.72 -18.83
CA GLU A 41 -22.78 4.56 -18.22
C GLU A 41 -23.14 5.29 -16.91
N ALA A 42 -23.77 4.59 -15.97
CA ALA A 42 -23.32 4.77 -14.58
C ALA A 42 -21.88 4.25 -14.52
N VAL A 43 -20.92 5.09 -14.94
CA VAL A 43 -19.48 4.86 -14.82
C VAL A 43 -19.23 4.61 -13.33
N LEU A 44 -19.14 3.33 -12.96
CA LEU A 44 -18.73 2.92 -11.63
C LEU A 44 -17.34 3.50 -11.44
N LYS A 45 -17.26 4.64 -10.75
CA LYS A 45 -15.98 5.23 -10.36
C LYS A 45 -15.21 4.11 -9.67
N PRO A 46 -14.00 3.77 -10.15
CA PRO A 46 -13.22 2.70 -9.55
C PRO A 46 -13.08 3.00 -8.06
N LYS A 47 -13.51 2.06 -7.22
CA LYS A 47 -13.36 2.19 -5.78
C LYS A 47 -11.86 2.05 -5.50
N MET A 48 -11.24 3.15 -5.08
CA MET A 48 -9.85 3.15 -4.64
C MET A 48 -9.80 2.55 -3.24
N HIS A 49 -9.05 1.48 -3.07
CA HIS A 49 -8.77 0.88 -1.77
C HIS A 49 -7.34 1.22 -1.37
N GLU A 50 -7.10 1.49 -0.09
CA GLU A 50 -5.77 1.84 0.42
C GLU A 50 -5.36 0.91 1.55
N LEU A 51 -4.21 0.26 1.40
CA LEU A 51 -3.51 -0.47 2.45
C LEU A 51 -2.33 0.38 2.93
N SER A 52 -2.43 0.90 4.15
CA SER A 52 -1.36 1.66 4.79
C SER A 52 -0.66 0.79 5.83
N VAL A 53 0.66 0.63 5.69
CA VAL A 53 1.54 -0.10 6.61
C VAL A 53 2.48 0.90 7.27
N GLU A 54 2.46 0.98 8.60
CA GLU A 54 3.37 1.83 9.37
C GLU A 54 4.26 0.96 10.28
N VAL A 55 5.58 1.09 10.13
CA VAL A 55 6.57 0.41 10.96
C VAL A 55 7.33 1.45 11.77
N ARG A 56 7.25 1.36 13.09
CA ARG A 56 7.94 2.28 14.01
C ARG A 56 9.14 1.62 14.64
N ALA A 57 10.29 2.28 14.58
CA ALA A 57 11.52 1.80 15.19
C ALA A 57 12.37 2.94 15.79
N PRO A 58 13.27 2.63 16.74
CA PRO A 58 14.32 3.55 17.14
C PRO A 58 15.18 3.97 15.93
N LYS A 59 15.76 5.19 15.97
CA LYS A 59 16.61 5.70 14.88
C LYS A 59 17.76 4.74 14.51
N LYS A 60 18.32 4.05 15.52
CA LYS A 60 19.39 3.04 15.34
C LYS A 60 18.94 1.78 14.59
N GLN A 61 17.64 1.53 14.50
CA GLN A 61 17.03 0.37 13.84
C GLN A 61 16.20 0.76 12.60
N LYS A 62 16.45 1.97 12.06
CA LYS A 62 15.74 2.48 10.87
C LYS A 62 15.89 1.53 9.67
N GLN A 63 17.07 0.94 9.49
CA GLN A 63 17.37 -0.04 8.45
C GLN A 63 16.50 -1.29 8.56
N ALA A 64 16.48 -1.95 9.73
CA ALA A 64 15.62 -3.12 9.95
C ALA A 64 14.13 -2.81 9.70
N ALA A 65 13.65 -1.63 10.10
CA ALA A 65 12.28 -1.20 9.81
C ALA A 65 12.00 -1.05 8.31
N TRP A 66 12.99 -0.60 7.55
CA TRP A 66 12.91 -0.53 6.10
C TRP A 66 12.91 -1.92 5.45
N SER A 67 13.77 -2.84 5.90
CA SER A 67 13.79 -4.21 5.39
C SER A 67 12.46 -4.93 5.63
N MET A 68 11.82 -4.70 6.79
CA MET A 68 10.46 -5.20 7.07
C MET A 68 9.41 -4.63 6.11
N VAL A 69 9.47 -3.32 5.85
CA VAL A 69 8.57 -2.66 4.89
C VAL A 69 8.72 -3.22 3.48
N LEU A 70 9.95 -3.40 3.00
CA LEU A 70 10.22 -3.98 1.68
C LEU A 70 9.74 -5.44 1.61
N ARG A 71 9.94 -6.22 2.68
CA ARG A 71 9.44 -7.59 2.76
C ARG A 71 7.91 -7.64 2.68
N ILE A 72 7.20 -6.75 3.38
CA ILE A 72 5.75 -6.66 3.30
C ILE A 72 5.30 -6.28 1.88
N HIS A 73 6.00 -5.34 1.24
CA HIS A 73 5.74 -4.99 -0.16
C HIS A 73 5.83 -6.22 -1.08
N ASP A 74 6.93 -6.98 -1.00
CA ASP A 74 7.11 -8.17 -1.83
C ASP A 74 6.02 -9.23 -1.58
N MET A 75 5.64 -9.43 -0.31
CA MET A 75 4.53 -10.34 0.04
C MET A 75 3.21 -9.87 -0.57
N VAL A 76 2.92 -8.57 -0.55
CA VAL A 76 1.72 -8.02 -1.19
C VAL A 76 1.77 -8.19 -2.70
N GLN A 77 2.92 -7.96 -3.33
CA GLN A 77 3.08 -8.18 -4.77
C GLN A 77 2.81 -9.64 -5.16
N VAL A 78 3.26 -10.61 -4.36
CA VAL A 78 2.95 -12.03 -4.57
C VAL A 78 1.44 -12.29 -4.44
N LEU A 79 0.80 -11.78 -3.38
CA LEU A 79 -0.64 -11.94 -3.18
C LEU A 79 -1.48 -11.31 -4.31
N LEU A 80 -1.04 -10.20 -4.88
CA LEU A 80 -1.74 -9.53 -5.97
C LEU A 80 -1.70 -10.31 -7.28
N GLN A 81 -0.77 -11.25 -7.46
CA GLN A 81 -0.75 -12.13 -8.63
C GLN A 81 -2.00 -13.02 -8.70
N ASP A 82 -2.65 -13.29 -7.57
CA ASP A 82 -3.91 -14.05 -7.51
C ASP A 82 -5.13 -13.21 -7.95
N PHE A 83 -4.98 -11.89 -8.14
CA PHE A 83 -6.05 -10.95 -8.48
C PHE A 83 -5.73 -10.19 -9.77
N PRO A 84 -5.83 -10.84 -10.95
CA PRO A 84 -5.51 -10.21 -12.22
C PRO A 84 -6.39 -8.97 -12.47
N GLY A 85 -5.74 -7.88 -12.90
CA GLY A 85 -6.38 -6.59 -13.16
C GLY A 85 -6.37 -5.62 -11.98
N VAL A 86 -5.84 -6.01 -10.81
CA VAL A 86 -5.54 -5.08 -9.72
C VAL A 86 -4.13 -4.54 -9.89
N ASP A 87 -4.02 -3.25 -10.24
CA ASP A 87 -2.74 -2.56 -10.36
C ASP A 87 -2.38 -1.86 -9.04
N PRO A 88 -1.26 -2.22 -8.37
CA PRO A 88 -0.84 -1.58 -7.15
C PRO A 88 -0.02 -0.32 -7.40
N ASP A 89 -0.52 0.80 -6.88
CA ASP A 89 0.19 2.06 -6.77
C ASP A 89 0.93 2.09 -5.43
N THR A 90 2.24 1.80 -5.44
CA THR A 90 3.03 1.60 -4.21
C THR A 90 3.97 2.77 -3.93
N PHE A 91 3.82 3.38 -2.76
CA PHE A 91 4.66 4.50 -2.35
C PHE A 91 5.22 4.37 -0.93
N VAL A 92 6.41 4.91 -0.74
CA VAL A 92 7.02 5.16 0.57
C VAL A 92 7.01 6.64 0.88
N PHE A 93 6.84 6.98 2.15
CA PHE A 93 6.90 8.36 2.62
C PHE A 93 8.22 8.63 3.33
N CYS A 94 8.70 9.87 3.21
CA CYS A 94 9.87 10.32 3.94
C CYS A 94 9.62 10.21 5.46
N PRO A 95 10.43 9.43 6.20
CA PRO A 95 10.24 9.22 7.64
C PRO A 95 10.46 10.49 8.45
N GLY A 96 11.34 11.38 7.97
CA GLY A 96 11.55 12.70 8.54
C GLY A 96 10.32 13.59 8.42
N CYS A 97 9.61 13.54 7.29
CA CYS A 97 8.40 14.33 7.08
C CYS A 97 7.20 13.79 7.85
N LEU A 98 7.02 12.46 7.87
CA LEU A 98 5.98 11.81 8.68
C LEU A 98 6.07 12.19 10.16
N HIS A 99 7.29 12.25 10.71
CA HIS A 99 7.48 12.58 12.12
C HIS A 99 7.15 14.04 12.46
N ARG A 100 7.34 14.95 11.50
CA ARG A 100 7.13 16.39 11.69
C ARG A 100 5.72 16.85 11.31
N THR A 101 4.82 15.91 11.03
CA THR A 101 3.41 16.17 10.68
C THR A 101 3.27 17.22 9.57
N TYR A 102 4.10 17.13 8.53
CA TYR A 102 3.86 17.94 7.34
C TYR A 102 2.55 17.47 6.68
N ASP A 103 1.76 18.42 6.17
CA ASP A 103 0.51 18.13 5.46
C ASP A 103 0.74 17.26 4.22
N HIS A 104 1.93 17.36 3.61
CA HIS A 104 2.30 16.64 2.41
C HIS A 104 3.72 16.05 2.54
N PRO A 105 3.89 14.90 3.23
CA PRO A 105 5.19 14.27 3.31
C PRO A 105 5.70 13.88 1.92
N THR A 106 7.00 14.08 1.67
CA THR A 106 7.64 13.65 0.42
C THR A 106 7.36 12.18 0.18
N ARG A 107 6.91 11.86 -1.04
CA ARG A 107 6.48 10.54 -1.47
C ARG A 107 7.39 10.06 -2.59
N TRP A 108 7.84 8.82 -2.50
CA TRP A 108 8.63 8.17 -3.54
C TRP A 108 7.99 6.86 -3.94
N ASP A 109 8.16 6.48 -5.21
CA ASP A 109 7.86 5.13 -5.67
C ASP A 109 8.80 4.14 -4.99
N VAL A 110 8.30 2.98 -4.55
CA VAL A 110 9.15 1.96 -3.90
C VAL A 110 10.31 1.53 -4.80
N SER A 111 10.07 1.40 -6.10
CA SER A 111 11.11 0.99 -7.07
C SER A 111 12.26 2.00 -7.14
N GLU A 112 11.96 3.30 -7.09
CA GLU A 112 13.00 4.34 -7.11
C GLU A 112 13.93 4.25 -5.89
N VAL A 113 13.37 3.98 -4.72
CA VAL A 113 14.15 3.97 -3.47
C VAL A 113 15.04 2.74 -3.36
N GLN A 114 14.65 1.64 -4.03
CA GLN A 114 15.49 0.44 -4.17
C GLN A 114 16.65 0.64 -5.14
N LEU A 115 16.50 1.49 -6.16
CA LEU A 115 17.51 1.70 -7.20
C LEU A 115 18.60 2.69 -6.80
N ARG A 116 18.26 3.71 -6.01
CA ARG A 116 19.18 4.80 -5.67
C ARG A 116 18.89 5.41 -4.32
N GLN A 117 19.89 6.09 -3.79
CA GLN A 117 19.72 7.01 -2.68
C GLN A 117 18.84 8.20 -3.11
N LEU A 118 17.86 8.55 -2.27
CA LEU A 118 16.95 9.68 -2.49
C LEU A 118 17.11 10.71 -1.37
N ARG A 119 17.09 11.99 -1.72
CA ARG A 119 17.08 13.09 -0.75
C ARG A 119 15.68 13.68 -0.66
N CYS A 120 15.20 13.91 0.56
CA CYS A 120 13.94 14.61 0.76
C CYS A 120 14.10 16.12 0.57
N ASP A 121 13.34 16.71 -0.35
CA ASP A 121 13.38 18.15 -0.63
C ASP A 121 12.87 19.01 0.53
N GLN A 122 12.02 18.46 1.41
CA GLN A 122 11.43 19.20 2.52
C GLN A 122 12.29 19.19 3.78
N CYS A 123 12.79 18.02 4.18
CA CYS A 123 13.52 17.88 5.45
C CYS A 123 15.02 17.60 5.26
N GLY A 124 15.49 17.44 4.02
CA GLY A 124 16.88 17.16 3.68
C GLY A 124 17.35 15.75 4.03
N GLU A 125 16.49 14.89 4.59
CA GLU A 125 16.85 13.54 5.03
C GLU A 125 17.18 12.65 3.83
N MET A 126 18.32 11.96 3.91
CA MET A 126 18.71 10.95 2.93
C MET A 126 18.01 9.63 3.24
N CYS A 127 17.49 9.00 2.20
CA CYS A 127 16.86 7.70 2.22
C CYS A 127 17.66 6.75 1.33
N GLU A 128 18.25 5.73 1.95
CA GLU A 128 19.06 4.71 1.27
C GLU A 128 18.41 3.36 1.57
N LEU A 129 17.81 2.76 0.54
CA LEU A 129 17.26 1.40 0.61
C LEU A 129 18.00 0.42 -0.32
N HIS A 130 18.76 0.92 -1.29
CA HIS A 130 19.56 0.10 -2.21
C HIS A 130 20.60 -0.83 -1.54
N THR A 131 21.04 -0.54 -0.32
CA THR A 131 21.97 -1.38 0.45
C THR A 131 21.26 -2.45 1.27
N GLU A 132 19.94 -2.37 1.41
CA GLU A 132 19.15 -3.29 2.22
C GLU A 132 18.57 -4.38 1.33
N THR A 133 18.98 -5.63 1.58
CA THR A 133 18.31 -6.79 1.00
C THR A 133 17.18 -7.23 1.92
N LYS A 134 16.13 -7.81 1.35
CA LYS A 134 15.05 -8.47 2.10
C LYS A 134 15.57 -9.54 3.07
N ASP A 135 16.74 -10.10 2.77
CA ASP A 135 17.42 -11.12 3.57
C ASP A 135 17.95 -10.58 4.91
N ASN A 136 18.11 -9.25 5.03
CA ASN A 136 18.50 -8.59 6.28
C ASN A 136 17.33 -8.39 7.24
N ALA A 137 16.08 -8.62 6.80
CA ALA A 137 14.93 -8.50 7.68
C ALA A 137 14.99 -9.59 8.76
N PRO A 138 14.81 -9.25 10.05
CA PRO A 138 14.73 -10.26 11.09
C PRO A 138 13.65 -11.28 10.73
N GLU A 139 13.92 -12.55 10.98
CA GLU A 139 12.92 -13.58 10.76
C GLU A 139 11.69 -13.25 11.63
N PRO A 140 10.49 -13.21 11.04
CA PRO A 140 9.29 -12.91 11.80
C PRO A 140 9.17 -13.94 12.90
N LEU A 141 9.06 -13.49 14.15
CA LEU A 141 8.69 -14.37 15.24
C LEU A 141 7.35 -15.03 14.87
N PRO A 142 7.17 -16.33 15.17
CA PRO A 142 5.91 -17.01 14.90
C PRO A 142 4.76 -16.19 15.47
N LEU A 143 3.76 -15.94 14.63
CA LEU A 143 2.59 -15.17 15.02
C LEU A 143 1.81 -16.02 16.03
N VAL A 144 2.01 -15.75 17.32
CA VAL A 144 1.23 -16.37 18.39
C VAL A 144 -0.14 -15.69 18.38
N LEU A 145 -1.06 -16.25 17.58
CA LEU A 145 -2.47 -15.90 17.61
C LEU A 145 -3.11 -16.55 18.83
N GLU A 146 -2.68 -16.16 20.03
CA GLU A 146 -3.44 -16.46 21.23
C GLU A 146 -4.73 -15.63 21.17
N LEU A 147 -5.85 -16.32 20.96
CA LEU A 147 -7.17 -15.74 21.12
C LEU A 147 -7.25 -15.17 22.53
N MET A 148 -7.20 -13.85 22.65
CA MET A 148 -7.41 -13.21 23.93
C MET A 148 -8.74 -13.69 24.51
N PRO A 149 -8.77 -14.17 25.76
CA PRO A 149 -10.03 -14.55 26.38
C PRO A 149 -10.96 -13.34 26.35
N PRO A 150 -12.27 -13.55 26.15
CA PRO A 150 -13.22 -12.46 26.13
C PRO A 150 -13.13 -11.65 27.43
N PRO A 151 -13.31 -10.32 27.39
CA PRO A 151 -13.27 -9.49 28.59
C PRO A 151 -14.30 -10.01 29.61
N PRO A 152 -13.98 -9.96 30.92
CA PRO A 152 -14.92 -10.37 31.95
C PRO A 152 -16.20 -9.52 31.84
N LYS A 153 -17.37 -10.16 31.94
CA LYS A 153 -18.65 -9.45 32.00
C LYS A 153 -18.73 -8.73 33.35
N LEU A 154 -18.92 -7.42 33.32
CA LEU A 154 -19.21 -6.57 34.49
C LEU A 154 -20.63 -6.81 34.99
#